data_AF-A0A9P5YMT1-F1
#
_entry.id   AF-A0A9P5YMT1-F1
#
_cell.length_a   1.000
_cell.length_b   1.000
_cell.length_c   1.000
_cell.angle_alpha   90.00
_cell.angle_beta   90.00
_cell.angle_gamma   90.00
#
_symmetry.space_group_name_H-M   'P 1'
#
loop_
_entity.id
_entity.type
_entity.pdbx_description
1 polymer ?
#
loop_
_entity_poly.entity_id
_entity_poly.type
_entity_poly.pdbx_seq_one_letter_code
_entity_poly.pdbx_strand_id
1 'polypeptide(L)'
;MDPSSYAVSDYERKTYYNGVAGSGEGPPLVYRTGADKYPWIEPKGEHAHQPSKAACGVFGTPLNAVWNTVAFQICDLINERKIQYSSIDVARFTTFEEDGKETVGPVVIWIGVHPGSTSAYTAHEASQEILELLEKNGVEGVEVEWRESVLQQL
;
A
#
# COMPACT_ATOMS: atom_id res chain seq x y z
N MET A 1 11.88 -6.80 -20.13
CA MET A 1 12.24 -6.43 -18.75
C MET A 1 11.86 -7.62 -17.91
N ASP A 2 12.80 -8.21 -17.17
CA ASP A 2 12.42 -9.19 -16.16
C ASP A 2 11.48 -8.50 -15.17
N PRO A 3 10.37 -9.14 -14.77
CA PRO A 3 9.62 -8.65 -13.63
C PRO A 3 10.60 -8.60 -12.46
N SER A 4 10.72 -7.43 -11.83
CA SER A 4 11.46 -7.29 -10.58
C SER A 4 11.03 -8.43 -9.64
N SER A 5 11.95 -9.01 -8.87
CA SER A 5 11.65 -10.03 -7.84
C SER A 5 10.62 -9.57 -6.81
N TYR A 6 10.32 -8.26 -6.77
CA TYR A 6 9.34 -7.63 -5.88
C TYR A 6 7.99 -7.33 -6.55
N ALA A 7 7.84 -7.62 -7.84
CA ALA A 7 6.58 -7.42 -8.53
C ALA A 7 5.55 -8.46 -8.06
N VAL A 8 4.33 -7.97 -7.80
CA VAL A 8 3.17 -8.83 -7.57
C VAL A 8 2.66 -9.42 -8.88
N SER A 9 1.81 -10.44 -8.81
CA SER A 9 1.16 -10.97 -10.01
C SER A 9 0.24 -9.92 -10.66
N ASP A 10 0.00 -10.02 -11.97
CA ASP A 10 -0.94 -9.12 -12.66
C ASP A 10 -2.35 -9.17 -12.07
N TYR A 11 -2.76 -10.32 -11.54
CA TYR A 11 -4.06 -10.49 -10.90
C TYR A 11 -4.09 -9.77 -9.55
N GLU A 12 -3.08 -9.99 -8.70
CA GLU A 12 -2.96 -9.30 -7.41
C GLU A 12 -2.90 -7.78 -7.63
N ARG A 13 -2.09 -7.31 -8.58
CA ARG A 13 -2.00 -5.90 -8.96
C ARG A 13 -3.37 -5.26 -9.16
N LYS A 14 -4.28 -5.94 -9.87
CA LYS A 14 -5.60 -5.38 -10.22
C LYS A 14 -6.65 -5.54 -9.12
N THR A 15 -6.50 -6.55 -8.26
CA THR A 15 -7.59 -6.98 -7.36
C THR A 15 -7.27 -6.79 -5.89
N TYR A 16 -6.03 -6.42 -5.53
CA TYR A 16 -5.61 -6.29 -4.13
C TYR A 16 -6.49 -5.31 -3.34
N TYR A 17 -6.86 -4.17 -3.93
CA TYR A 17 -7.72 -3.15 -3.31
C TYR A 17 -9.19 -3.23 -3.75
N ASN A 18 -9.66 -4.41 -4.17
CA ASN A 18 -11.07 -4.62 -4.53
C ASN A 18 -12.02 -4.01 -3.48
N GLY A 19 -13.00 -3.22 -3.91
CA GLY A 19 -13.97 -2.55 -3.03
C GLY A 19 -13.55 -1.21 -2.43
N VAL A 20 -12.26 -0.83 -2.42
CA VAL A 20 -11.80 0.42 -1.76
C VAL A 20 -12.31 1.68 -2.47
N ALA A 21 -12.43 1.67 -3.79
CA ALA A 21 -12.77 2.86 -4.58
C ALA A 21 -14.28 3.16 -4.67
N GLY A 22 -15.16 2.38 -4.03
CA GLY A 22 -16.62 2.51 -4.16
C GLY A 22 -17.19 2.17 -5.57
N SER A 23 -16.38 2.29 -6.63
CA SER A 23 -16.70 1.97 -8.03
C SER A 23 -16.32 0.54 -8.46
N GLY A 24 -16.03 -0.36 -7.50
CA GLY A 24 -15.69 -1.76 -7.77
C GLY A 24 -14.20 -2.02 -8.02
N GLU A 25 -13.52 -1.20 -8.82
CA GLU A 25 -12.08 -1.38 -9.09
C GLU A 25 -11.23 -0.49 -8.18
N GLY A 26 -10.43 -1.11 -7.30
CA GLY A 26 -9.42 -0.42 -6.51
C GLY A 26 -8.24 0.07 -7.35
N PRO A 27 -7.40 0.97 -6.80
CA PRO A 27 -6.21 1.43 -7.51
C PRO A 27 -5.23 0.25 -7.75
N PRO A 28 -4.51 0.19 -8.89
CA PRO A 28 -3.54 -0.88 -9.13
C PRO A 28 -2.42 -0.89 -8.09
N LEU A 29 -2.14 -2.05 -7.48
CA LEU A 29 -1.01 -2.24 -6.59
C LEU A 29 0.30 -2.33 -7.39
N VAL A 30 1.32 -1.59 -6.95
CA VAL A 30 2.68 -1.61 -7.52
C VAL A 30 3.60 -2.49 -6.68
N TYR A 31 3.56 -2.34 -5.37
CA TYR A 31 4.43 -3.03 -4.42
C TYR A 31 3.84 -2.97 -3.00
N ARG A 32 4.13 -3.99 -2.17
CA ARG A 32 3.79 -4.00 -0.74
C ARG A 32 4.87 -4.71 0.06
N THR A 33 5.29 -4.14 1.18
CA THR A 33 6.30 -4.74 2.08
C THR A 33 5.79 -6.01 2.75
N GLY A 34 4.48 -6.08 3.02
CA GLY A 34 3.87 -7.20 3.70
C GLY A 34 3.67 -8.47 2.86
N ALA A 35 4.27 -8.56 1.67
CA ALA A 35 4.09 -9.69 0.73
C ALA A 35 4.40 -11.05 1.38
N ASP A 36 5.53 -11.15 2.07
CA ASP A 36 5.98 -12.40 2.69
C ASP A 36 5.22 -12.73 3.97
N LYS A 37 4.85 -11.71 4.76
CA LYS A 37 4.16 -11.88 6.04
C LYS A 37 2.67 -12.16 5.87
N TYR A 38 2.06 -11.55 4.86
CA TYR A 38 0.64 -11.67 4.53
C TYR A 38 0.52 -12.08 3.06
N PRO A 39 0.72 -13.37 2.75
CA PRO A 39 0.64 -13.85 1.38
C PRO A 39 -0.77 -13.58 0.83
N TRP A 40 -0.82 -13.04 -0.38
CA TRP A 40 -2.07 -12.86 -1.09
C TRP A 40 -2.38 -14.18 -1.82
N ILE A 41 -3.60 -14.67 -1.64
CA ILE A 41 -4.04 -15.94 -2.20
C ILE A 41 -5.06 -15.64 -3.28
N GLU A 42 -4.72 -16.00 -4.52
CA GLU A 42 -5.66 -15.91 -5.64
C GLU A 42 -6.87 -16.80 -5.38
N PRO A 43 -8.10 -16.25 -5.37
CA PRO A 43 -9.30 -17.05 -5.29
C PRO A 43 -9.40 -17.99 -6.51
N LYS A 44 -9.56 -19.29 -6.27
CA LYS A 44 -9.64 -20.30 -7.33
C LYS A 44 -11.01 -20.95 -7.36
N GLY A 45 -11.61 -21.04 -8.55
CA GLY A 45 -12.89 -21.72 -8.78
C GLY A 45 -13.88 -20.85 -9.53
N GLU A 46 -14.86 -21.48 -10.18
CA GLU A 46 -15.90 -20.82 -10.99
C GLU A 46 -16.78 -19.84 -10.18
N HIS A 47 -16.85 -20.05 -8.87
CA HIS A 47 -17.63 -19.22 -7.93
C HIS A 47 -16.75 -18.62 -6.83
N ALA A 48 -15.45 -18.49 -7.06
CA ALA A 48 -14.55 -17.96 -6.05
C ALA A 48 -14.81 -16.47 -5.83
N HIS A 49 -15.12 -16.10 -4.59
CA HIS A 49 -15.35 -14.72 -4.21
C HIS A 49 -14.02 -13.99 -4.00
N GLN A 50 -13.85 -12.83 -4.65
CA GLN A 50 -12.70 -11.96 -4.41
C GLN A 50 -12.89 -11.22 -3.08
N PRO A 51 -11.96 -11.34 -2.12
CA PRO A 51 -12.04 -10.57 -0.88
C PRO A 51 -12.13 -9.07 -1.19
N SER A 52 -12.97 -8.35 -0.45
CA SER A 52 -13.09 -6.90 -0.58
C SER A 52 -12.39 -6.19 0.56
N LYS A 53 -11.99 -4.93 0.36
CA LYS A 53 -11.32 -4.11 1.34
C LYS A 53 -12.05 -2.79 1.55
N ALA A 54 -12.07 -2.33 2.80
CA ALA A 54 -12.41 -0.96 3.14
C ALA A 54 -11.19 -0.27 3.75
N ALA A 55 -10.91 0.95 3.28
CA ALA A 55 -9.92 1.81 3.90
C ALA A 55 -10.47 2.38 5.23
N CYS A 56 -9.65 2.35 6.27
CA CYS A 56 -9.97 2.84 7.60
C CYS A 56 -8.91 3.85 8.04
N GLY A 57 -9.35 4.88 8.76
CA GLY A 57 -8.44 5.86 9.37
C GLY A 57 -7.58 5.23 10.48
N VAL A 58 -6.43 5.83 10.75
CA VAL A 58 -5.48 5.37 11.76
C VAL A 58 -5.46 6.33 12.94
N PHE A 59 -5.85 5.82 14.11
CA PHE A 59 -5.98 6.61 15.34
C PHE A 59 -5.34 5.89 16.51
N GLY A 60 -4.81 6.66 17.47
CA GLY A 60 -4.27 6.13 18.73
C GLY A 60 -3.00 5.29 18.59
N THR A 61 -2.23 5.45 17.50
CA THR A 61 -0.97 4.74 17.28
C THR A 61 0.23 5.66 17.54
N PRO A 62 1.43 5.11 17.81
CA PRO A 62 2.66 5.90 17.90
C PRO A 62 2.90 6.79 16.68
N LEU A 63 2.49 6.34 15.49
CA LEU A 63 2.58 7.11 14.25
C LEU A 63 1.83 8.44 14.33
N ASN A 64 0.66 8.48 14.98
CA ASN A 64 -0.12 9.72 15.09
C ASN A 64 0.66 10.84 15.82
N ALA A 65 1.51 10.49 16.79
CA ALA A 65 2.28 11.47 17.56
C ALA A 65 3.42 12.10 16.75
N VAL A 66 3.98 11.36 15.79
CA VAL A 66 5.17 11.77 15.02
C VAL A 66 4.85 12.06 13.55
N TRP A 67 3.61 11.87 13.10
CA TRP A 67 3.21 11.94 11.69
C TRP A 67 3.67 13.21 11.01
N ASN A 68 3.44 14.38 11.63
CA ASN A 68 3.83 15.66 11.05
C ASN A 68 5.34 15.79 10.82
N THR A 69 6.18 15.04 11.54
CA THR A 69 7.63 15.04 11.33
C THR A 69 8.00 14.03 10.26
N VAL A 70 7.58 12.77 10.43
CA VAL A 70 7.98 11.68 9.53
C VAL A 70 7.37 11.83 8.14
N ALA A 71 6.18 12.42 7.99
CA ALA A 71 5.57 12.66 6.69
C ALA A 71 6.44 13.57 5.81
N PHE A 72 7.00 14.65 6.36
CA PHE A 72 7.91 15.51 5.60
C PHE A 72 9.21 14.78 5.23
N GLN A 73 9.77 13.99 6.16
CA GLN A 73 10.96 13.20 5.89
C GLN A 73 10.74 12.14 4.80
N ILE A 74 9.56 11.52 4.76
CA ILE A 74 9.15 10.60 3.69
C ILE A 74 9.03 11.37 2.36
N CYS A 75 8.43 12.56 2.36
CA CYS A 75 8.38 13.40 1.16
C CYS A 75 9.78 13.72 0.63
N ASP A 76 10.69 14.14 1.50
CA ASP A 76 12.08 14.47 1.12
C ASP A 76 12.77 13.26 0.50
N LEU A 77 12.67 12.08 1.13
CA LEU A 77 13.20 10.81 0.62
C LEU A 77 12.66 10.47 -0.77
N ILE A 78 11.34 10.57 -0.97
CA ILE A 78 10.69 10.28 -2.26
C ILE A 78 11.12 11.28 -3.33
N ASN A 79 11.26 12.56 -2.96
CA ASN A 79 11.70 13.63 -3.85
C ASN A 79 13.17 13.46 -4.27
N GLU A 80 14.07 13.10 -3.36
CA GLU A 80 15.48 12.83 -3.64
C GLU A 80 15.63 11.68 -4.64
N ARG A 81 14.76 10.67 -4.55
CA ARG A 81 14.67 9.55 -5.49
C ARG A 81 13.98 9.90 -6.82
N LYS A 82 13.46 11.13 -6.96
CA LYS A 82 12.73 11.62 -8.14
C LYS A 82 11.51 10.77 -8.50
N ILE A 83 10.87 10.18 -7.48
CA ILE A 83 9.66 9.38 -7.65
C ILE A 83 8.48 10.34 -7.84
N GLN A 84 7.70 10.11 -8.90
CA GLN A 84 6.51 10.91 -9.20
C GLN A 84 5.32 10.38 -8.37
N TYR A 85 5.16 10.92 -7.16
CA TYR A 85 4.06 10.57 -6.26
C TYR A 85 2.90 11.56 -6.38
N SER A 86 1.68 11.09 -6.12
CA SER A 86 0.45 11.88 -6.08
C SER A 86 -0.09 12.07 -4.66
N SER A 87 0.20 11.13 -3.76
CA SER A 87 -0.34 11.11 -2.38
C SER A 87 0.53 10.26 -1.47
N ILE A 88 0.56 10.60 -0.19
CA ILE A 88 1.14 9.81 0.89
C ILE A 88 0.12 9.83 2.03
N ASP A 89 -0.58 8.72 2.21
CA ASP A 89 -1.65 8.59 3.19
C ASP A 89 -1.26 7.61 4.29
N VAL A 90 -1.91 7.72 5.44
CA VAL A 90 -1.86 6.69 6.49
C VAL A 90 -3.21 5.99 6.51
N ALA A 91 -3.20 4.67 6.28
CA ALA A 91 -4.41 3.87 6.20
C ALA A 91 -4.28 2.57 6.99
N ARG A 92 -5.43 1.97 7.31
CA ARG A 92 -5.57 0.53 7.57
C ARG A 92 -6.58 -0.02 6.59
N PHE A 93 -6.49 -1.31 6.31
CA PHE A 93 -7.48 -1.99 5.48
C PHE A 93 -8.15 -3.09 6.28
N THR A 94 -9.49 -3.07 6.29
CA THR A 94 -10.28 -4.22 6.73
C THR A 94 -10.59 -5.05 5.50
N THR A 95 -10.18 -6.32 5.49
CA THR A 95 -10.52 -7.29 4.46
C THR A 95 -11.78 -8.04 4.88
N PHE A 96 -12.75 -8.16 3.98
CA PHE A 96 -13.98 -8.91 4.13
C PHE A 96 -13.92 -10.15 3.24
N GLU A 97 -13.98 -11.31 3.88
CA GLU A 97 -14.04 -12.62 3.22
C GLU A 97 -15.49 -13.02 2.93
N GLU A 98 -15.68 -14.05 2.11
CA GLU A 98 -17.00 -14.54 1.69
C GLU A 98 -17.85 -15.06 2.87
N ASP A 99 -17.21 -15.67 3.87
CA ASP A 99 -17.85 -16.20 5.07
C ASP A 99 -18.24 -15.10 6.08
N GLY A 100 -18.05 -13.83 5.72
CA GLY A 100 -18.31 -12.67 6.58
C GLY A 100 -17.19 -12.42 7.59
N LYS A 101 -16.06 -13.13 7.53
CA LYS A 101 -14.92 -12.86 8.38
C LYS A 101 -14.27 -11.53 8.01
N GLU A 102 -14.08 -10.70 9.03
CA GLU A 102 -13.39 -9.42 8.93
C GLU A 102 -11.97 -9.53 9.50
N THR A 103 -10.98 -9.08 8.74
CA THR A 103 -9.58 -9.03 9.19
C THR A 103 -9.02 -7.62 9.04
N VAL A 104 -8.65 -7.00 10.16
CA VAL A 104 -8.02 -5.69 10.18
C VAL A 104 -6.51 -5.84 9.96
N GLY A 105 -6.01 -5.25 8.88
CA GLY A 105 -4.59 -5.23 8.53
C GLY A 105 -3.73 -4.33 9.44
N PRO A 106 -2.40 -4.34 9.23
CA PRO A 106 -1.49 -3.42 9.91
C PRO A 106 -1.74 -1.97 9.48
N VAL A 107 -1.08 -1.03 10.17
CA VAL A 107 -0.99 0.36 9.69
C VAL A 107 -0.14 0.38 8.42
N VAL A 108 -0.58 1.14 7.42
CA VAL A 108 0.04 1.22 6.10
C VAL A 108 0.36 2.69 5.78
N ILE A 109 1.61 2.97 5.42
CA ILE A 109 1.95 4.15 4.63
C ILE A 109 1.58 3.86 3.18
N TRP A 110 0.51 4.49 2.71
CA TRP A 110 -0.13 4.18 1.45
C TRP A 110 0.20 5.26 0.42
N ILE A 111 1.14 4.96 -0.48
CA ILE A 111 1.74 5.93 -1.40
C ILE A 111 1.13 5.79 -2.79
N GLY A 112 0.57 6.87 -3.30
CA GLY A 112 0.09 6.96 -4.69
C GLY A 112 1.21 7.45 -5.61
N VAL A 113 1.40 6.78 -6.74
CA VAL A 113 2.34 7.17 -7.81
C VAL A 113 1.64 7.29 -9.15
N HIS A 114 2.20 8.09 -10.05
CA HIS A 114 1.69 8.18 -11.41
C HIS A 114 1.73 6.81 -12.10
N PRO A 115 0.71 6.44 -12.90
CA PRO A 115 0.70 5.15 -13.58
C PRO A 115 1.97 4.94 -14.43
N GLY A 116 2.61 3.79 -14.24
CA GLY A 116 3.87 3.44 -14.92
C GLY A 116 5.10 4.26 -14.54
N SER A 117 5.03 5.20 -13.59
CA SER A 117 6.18 6.04 -13.23
C SER A 117 7.18 5.37 -12.28
N THR A 118 6.80 4.27 -11.63
CA THR A 118 7.58 3.63 -10.58
C THR A 118 7.53 2.12 -10.71
N SER A 119 8.70 1.49 -10.65
CA SER A 119 8.81 0.03 -10.66
C SER A 119 8.69 -0.56 -9.26
N ALA A 120 8.31 -1.84 -9.16
CA ALA A 120 8.30 -2.54 -7.88
C ALA A 120 9.67 -2.56 -7.18
N TYR A 121 10.77 -2.60 -7.95
CA TYR A 121 12.13 -2.48 -7.40
C TYR A 121 12.38 -1.12 -6.75
N THR A 122 12.06 -0.03 -7.46
CA THR A 122 12.21 1.32 -6.93
C THR A 122 11.36 1.53 -5.67
N ALA A 123 10.12 1.02 -5.70
CA ALA A 123 9.22 1.05 -4.56
C ALA A 123 9.75 0.23 -3.37
N HIS A 124 10.33 -0.94 -3.62
CA HIS A 124 10.97 -1.76 -2.59
C HIS A 124 12.11 -1.01 -1.89
N GLU A 125 13.07 -0.48 -2.65
CA GLU A 125 14.22 0.26 -2.13
C GLU A 125 13.79 1.47 -1.29
N ALA A 126 12.83 2.26 -1.80
CA ALA A 126 12.29 3.41 -1.07
C ALA A 126 11.56 2.96 0.21
N SER A 127 10.87 1.81 0.18
CA SER A 127 10.15 1.30 1.35
C SER A 127 11.08 0.87 2.47
N GLN A 128 12.26 0.31 2.17
CA GLN A 128 13.23 -0.05 3.22
C GLN A 128 13.69 1.18 3.98
N GLU A 129 14.02 2.26 3.28
CA GLU A 129 14.43 3.53 3.92
C GLU A 129 13.29 4.18 4.71
N ILE A 130 12.05 4.11 4.20
CA ILE A 130 10.87 4.59 4.93
C ILE A 130 10.65 3.79 6.21
N LEU A 131 10.77 2.46 6.16
CA LEU A 131 10.63 1.60 7.35
C LEU A 131 11.71 1.92 8.39
N GLU A 132 12.98 2.04 7.98
CA GLU A 132 14.05 2.44 8.89
C GLU A 132 13.81 3.82 9.51
N LEU A 133 13.30 4.76 8.73
CA LEU A 133 12.94 6.11 9.20
C LEU A 133 11.84 6.03 10.27
N LEU A 134 10.81 5.22 10.05
CA LEU A 134 9.72 5.02 11.01
C LEU A 134 10.24 4.39 12.30
N GLU A 135 11.06 3.35 12.20
CA GLU A 135 11.67 2.69 13.37
C GLU A 135 12.54 3.65 14.20
N LYS A 136 13.35 4.48 13.54
CA LYS A 136 14.15 5.54 14.21
C LYS A 136 13.30 6.55 14.97
N ASN A 137 12.03 6.71 14.58
CA ASN A 137 11.05 7.57 15.26
C ASN A 137 10.13 6.80 16.22
N GLY A 138 10.46 5.56 16.57
CA GLY A 138 9.70 4.74 17.52
C GLY A 138 8.38 4.21 16.97
N VAL A 139 8.25 4.14 15.64
CA VAL A 139 7.08 3.58 14.96
C VAL A 139 7.45 2.23 14.37
N GLU A 140 6.89 1.17 14.94
CA GLU A 140 7.11 -0.22 14.52
C GLU A 140 5.80 -0.85 14.01
N GLY A 141 5.92 -1.97 13.28
CA GLY A 141 4.77 -2.76 12.83
C GLY A 141 3.90 -2.07 11.76
N VAL A 142 4.48 -1.09 11.05
CA VAL A 142 3.89 -0.41 9.90
C VAL A 142 4.37 -1.08 8.61
N GLU A 143 3.50 -1.15 7.62
CA GLU A 143 3.83 -1.60 6.26
C GLU A 143 3.85 -0.39 5.30
N VAL A 144 4.50 -0.54 4.15
CA VAL A 144 4.49 0.44 3.06
C VAL A 144 3.88 -0.22 1.83
N GLU A 145 2.87 0.42 1.26
CA GLU A 145 2.19 -0.05 0.06
C GLU A 145 2.10 1.05 -0.98
N TRP A 146 2.41 0.68 -2.22
CA TRP A 146 2.48 1.59 -3.36
C TRP A 146 1.37 1.26 -4.34
N ARG A 147 0.64 2.27 -4.78
CA ARG A 147 -0.45 2.15 -5.73
C ARG A 147 -0.30 3.12 -6.89
N GLU A 148 -0.79 2.75 -8.05
CA GLU A 148 -1.02 3.71 -9.11
C GLU A 148 -2.20 4.62 -8.74
N SER A 149 -2.04 5.91 -8.95
CA SER A 149 -3.05 6.92 -8.65
C SER A 149 -2.96 8.02 -9.69
N VAL A 150 -4.10 8.31 -10.31
CA VAL A 150 -4.23 9.47 -11.20
C VAL A 150 -4.64 10.65 -10.32
N LEU A 151 -3.92 11.77 -10.41
CA LEU A 151 -4.40 13.03 -9.86
C LEU A 151 -5.74 13.35 -10.54
N GLN A 152 -6.85 13.25 -9.80
CA GLN A 152 -8.05 13.96 -10.20
C GLN A 152 -7.74 15.45 -9.99
N GLN A 153 -7.55 16.19 -11.09
CA GLN A 153 -7.67 17.63 -11.04
C GLN A 153 -9.08 17.95 -10.52
N LEU A 154 -9.14 18.50 -9.31
CA LEU A 154 -10.33 19.14 -8.77
C LEU A 154 -10.58 20.47 -9.47
#